data_AF-A0A3N5RPV1-F1
#
_entry.id   AF-A0A3N5RPV1-F1
#
_cell.length_a   1.000
_cell.length_b   1.000
_cell.length_c   1.000
_cell.angle_alpha   90.00
_cell.angle_beta   90.00
_cell.angle_gamma   90.00
#
_symmetry.space_group_name_H-M   'P 1'
#
loop_
_entity.id
_entity.type
_entity.pdbx_description
1 polymer ?
#
loop_
_entity_poly.entity_id
_entity_poly.type
_entity_poly.pdbx_seq_one_letter_code
_entity_poly.pdbx_strand_id
1 'polypeptide(L)'
;MKTYWVEGLYFPKGSKRSKKPASALEPYAKAIWAENPQDAIRLATEDICGGTWREEPKVSTRTEEQRMRKMGAPELDLFGTTGKKARKK
;
A
#
# COMPACT_ATOMS: atom_id res chain seq x y z
N MET A 1 -9.11 -4.87 11.44
CA MET A 1 -8.27 -3.85 10.77
C MET A 1 -7.40 -4.52 9.72
N LYS A 2 -7.11 -3.82 8.62
CA LYS A 2 -6.24 -4.27 7.53
C LYS A 2 -5.14 -3.24 7.32
N THR A 3 -4.03 -3.67 6.73
CA THR A 3 -2.96 -2.77 6.33
C THR A 3 -3.19 -2.29 4.90
N TYR A 4 -3.19 -0.98 4.71
CA TYR A 4 -3.32 -0.31 3.43
C TYR A 4 -2.02 0.41 3.11
N TRP A 5 -1.50 0.21 1.90
CA TRP A 5 -0.35 0.95 1.41
C TRP A 5 -0.83 2.23 0.73
N VAL A 6 -0.42 3.37 1.25
CA VAL A 6 -0.77 4.68 0.68
C VAL A 6 0.48 5.29 0.06
N GLU A 7 0.41 5.53 -1.25
CA GLU A 7 1.49 6.10 -2.05
C GLU A 7 1.04 7.37 -2.78
N GLY A 8 1.84 8.42 -2.80
CA GLY A 8 1.47 9.68 -3.45
C GLY A 8 2.56 10.76 -3.38
N LEU A 9 2.28 11.90 -4.00
CA LEU A 9 3.13 13.09 -3.94
C LEU A 9 2.36 14.23 -3.29
N TYR A 10 2.98 14.95 -2.36
CA TYR A 10 2.36 16.07 -1.67
C TYR A 10 3.31 17.28 -1.60
N PHE A 11 2.72 18.46 -1.45
CA PHE A 11 3.40 19.70 -1.14
C PHE A 11 3.41 19.87 0.39
N PRO A 12 4.58 19.83 1.06
CA PRO A 12 4.65 20.03 2.50
C PRO A 12 4.31 21.48 2.86
N LYS A 13 3.44 21.67 3.86
CA LYS A 13 3.16 23.00 4.38
C LYS A 13 4.29 23.42 5.32
N GLY A 14 5.20 24.27 4.82
CA GLY A 14 6.25 24.88 5.63
C GLY A 14 7.15 23.85 6.32
N SER A 15 7.85 23.01 5.54
CA SER A 15 8.83 22.10 6.12
C SER A 15 9.99 22.88 6.75
N LYS A 16 9.95 23.04 8.07
CA LYS A 16 11.14 23.40 8.86
C LYS A 16 12.19 22.29 8.85
N ARG A 17 11.85 21.08 8.40
CA ARG A 17 12.72 19.89 8.41
C ARG A 17 13.57 19.75 7.15
N SER A 18 13.27 20.47 6.09
CA SER A 18 13.96 20.34 4.80
C SER A 18 14.44 21.72 4.36
N LYS A 19 15.76 21.93 4.21
CA LYS A 19 16.36 23.09 3.51
C LYS A 19 15.98 23.16 2.02
N LYS A 20 14.87 22.54 1.62
CA LYS A 20 14.40 22.46 0.24
C LYS A 20 13.43 23.62 -0.01
N PRO A 21 13.45 24.22 -1.21
CA PRO A 21 12.56 25.32 -1.55
C PRO A 21 11.09 24.92 -1.34
N ALA A 22 10.26 25.88 -0.93
CA ALA A 22 8.86 25.69 -0.55
C ALA A 22 7.95 25.09 -1.65
N SER A 23 8.47 24.90 -2.87
CA SER A 23 7.79 24.26 -4.01
C SER A 23 8.24 22.81 -4.27
N ALA A 24 9.06 22.22 -3.39
CA ALA A 24 9.54 20.86 -3.57
C ALA A 24 8.46 19.83 -3.20
N LEU A 25 8.01 19.07 -4.21
CA LEU A 25 7.17 17.88 -4.02
C LEU A 25 7.89 16.84 -3.17
N GLU A 26 7.21 16.32 -2.16
CA GLU A 26 7.70 15.22 -1.32
C GLU A 26 6.92 13.92 -1.59
N PRO A 27 7.63 12.78 -1.69
CA PRO A 27 6.98 11.49 -1.81
C PRO A 27 6.43 11.02 -0.46
N TYR A 28 5.24 10.43 -0.51
CA TYR A 28 4.62 9.73 0.59
C TYR A 28 4.48 8.26 0.22
N ALA A 29 4.98 7.37 1.08
CA ALA A 29 4.81 5.93 0.93
C ALA A 29 4.82 5.29 2.32
N LYS A 30 3.65 4.97 2.86
CA LYS A 30 3.51 4.35 4.19
C LYS A 30 2.43 3.28 4.22
N ALA A 31 2.64 2.28 5.07
CA ALA A 31 1.58 1.36 5.51
C ALA A 31 0.76 2.01 6.61
N ILE A 32 -0.55 2.04 6.42
CA ILE A 32 -1.51 2.55 7.40
C ILE A 32 -2.46 1.42 7.79
N TRP A 33 -2.66 1.27 9.10
CA TRP A 33 -3.64 0.35 9.64
C TRP A 33 -4.98 1.06 9.72
N ALA A 34 -5.97 0.55 8.99
CA ALA A 34 -7.29 1.15 8.92
C ALA A 34 -8.37 0.08 8.77
N GLU A 35 -9.63 0.45 8.94
CA GLU A 35 -10.76 -0.46 8.72
C GLU A 35 -11.18 -0.50 7.24
N ASN A 36 -10.96 0.59 6.52
CA ASN A 36 -11.35 0.78 5.13
C ASN A 36 -10.31 1.68 4.40
N PRO A 37 -10.25 1.66 3.06
CA PRO A 37 -9.26 2.43 2.31
C PRO A 37 -9.43 3.95 2.45
N GLN A 38 -10.66 4.44 2.63
CA GLN A 38 -10.92 5.87 2.83
C GLN A 38 -10.35 6.38 4.16
N ASP A 39 -10.45 5.57 5.20
CA ASP A 39 -9.88 5.85 6.51
C ASP A 39 -8.35 5.88 6.45
N ALA A 40 -7.73 4.99 5.64
CA ALA A 40 -6.30 5.05 5.37
C ALA A 40 -5.87 6.37 4.67
N ILE A 41 -6.66 6.87 3.71
CA ILE A 41 -6.39 8.16 3.05
C ILE A 41 -6.51 9.32 4.04
N ARG A 42 -7.53 9.29 4.90
CA ARG A 42 -7.73 10.30 5.93
C ARG A 42 -6.54 10.36 6.87
N LEU A 43 -6.12 9.21 7.40
CA LEU A 43 -4.94 9.09 8.27
C LEU A 43 -3.65 9.54 7.56
N ALA A 44 -3.49 9.20 6.26
CA ALA A 44 -2.35 9.69 5.47
C ALA A 44 -2.36 11.22 5.33
N THR A 45 -3.53 11.80 5.14
CA THR A 45 -3.73 13.25 4.99
C THR A 45 -3.49 13.99 6.31
N GLU A 46 -3.81 13.37 7.44
CA GLU A 46 -3.45 13.88 8.77
C GLU A 46 -1.93 13.81 9.02
N ASP A 47 -1.28 12.73 8.59
CA ASP A 47 0.17 12.51 8.76
C ASP A 47 1.04 13.50 7.97
N ILE A 48 0.58 13.98 6.80
CA ILE A 48 1.28 15.06 6.06
C ILE A 48 1.18 16.43 6.73
N CYS A 49 0.61 16.52 7.94
CA CYS A 49 0.64 17.69 8.84
C CYS A 49 0.20 19.00 8.15
N GLY A 50 -0.87 18.93 7.36
CA GLY A 50 -1.43 20.07 6.61
C GLY A 50 -0.76 20.34 5.27
N GLY A 51 0.07 19.43 4.75
CA GLY A 51 0.48 19.42 3.35
C GLY A 51 -0.71 19.17 2.40
N THR A 52 -0.52 19.47 1.12
CA THR A 52 -1.56 19.29 0.09
C THR A 52 -1.12 18.25 -0.92
N TRP A 53 -1.96 17.25 -1.15
CA TRP A 53 -1.72 16.27 -2.21
C TRP A 53 -1.69 16.94 -3.57
N ARG A 54 -0.69 16.59 -4.40
CA ARG A 54 -0.67 17.04 -5.80
C ARG A 54 -1.76 16.35 -6.61
N GLU A 55 -1.92 15.05 -6.36
CA GLU A 55 -2.85 14.14 -7.01
C GLU A 55 -3.41 13.21 -5.93
N GLU A 56 -4.58 12.61 -6.17
CA GLU A 56 -5.18 11.69 -5.19
C GLU A 56 -4.20 10.57 -4.80
N PRO A 57 -3.98 10.35 -3.49
CA PRO A 57 -3.06 9.33 -3.04
C PRO A 57 -3.61 7.95 -3.40
N LYS A 58 -2.76 7.12 -3.99
CA LYS A 58 -3.13 5.79 -4.41
C LYS A 58 -3.10 4.86 -3.22
N VAL A 59 -4.22 4.16 -3.00
CA VAL A 59 -4.34 3.17 -1.94
C VAL A 59 -4.31 1.78 -2.54
N SER A 60 -3.40 0.97 -2.05
CA SER A 60 -3.29 -0.44 -2.42
C SER A 60 -3.41 -1.31 -1.17
N THR A 61 -4.41 -2.20 -1.15
CA THR A 61 -4.61 -3.18 -0.06
C THR A 61 -3.69 -4.41 -0.21
N ARG A 62 -2.66 -4.35 -1.06
CA ARG A 62 -1.90 -5.54 -1.48
C ARG A 62 -1.33 -6.28 -0.27
N THR A 63 -1.97 -7.39 0.09
CA THR A 63 -1.33 -8.43 0.87
C THR A 63 -0.23 -9.03 -0.01
N GLU A 64 0.92 -9.34 0.57
CA GLU A 64 2.05 -9.98 -0.15
C GLU A 64 1.57 -11.23 -0.92
N GLU A 65 0.59 -11.94 -0.35
CA GLU A 65 -0.10 -13.12 -0.91
C GLU A 65 -0.82 -12.84 -2.24
N GLN A 66 -1.50 -11.70 -2.39
CA GLN A 66 -2.13 -11.31 -3.65
C GLN A 66 -1.11 -10.87 -4.70
N ARG A 67 0.03 -10.33 -4.29
CA ARG A 67 1.16 -10.02 -5.19
C ARG A 67 1.78 -11.30 -5.73
N MET A 68 1.93 -12.35 -4.90
CA MET A 68 2.48 -13.65 -5.31
C MET A 68 1.53 -14.44 -6.23
N ARG A 69 0.21 -14.45 -5.97
CA ARG A 69 -0.77 -15.07 -6.90
C ARG A 69 -0.77 -14.43 -8.29
N LYS A 70 -0.58 -13.10 -8.38
CA LYS A 70 -0.60 -12.38 -9.66
C LYS A 70 0.68 -12.54 -10.48
N MET A 71 1.82 -12.85 -9.84
CA MET A 71 3.08 -13.15 -10.54
C MET A 71 3.26 -14.64 -10.88
N GLY A 72 2.23 -15.47 -10.71
CA GLY A 72 2.29 -16.89 -11.05
C GLY A 72 3.20 -17.68 -10.11
N ALA A 73 3.30 -17.29 -8.84
CA ALA A 73 3.99 -18.11 -7.86
C ALA A 73 3.21 -19.43 -7.69
N PRO A 74 3.84 -20.60 -7.90
CA PRO A 74 3.17 -21.88 -7.67
C PRO A 74 2.71 -21.95 -6.21
N GLU A 75 1.51 -22.49 -5.99
CA GLU A 75 1.06 -22.89 -4.66
C GLU A 75 2.11 -23.85 -4.10
N LEU A 76 2.80 -23.45 -3.02
CA LEU A 76 3.62 -24.38 -2.26
C LEU A 76 2.66 -25.34 -1.59
N ASP A 77 2.49 -26.50 -2.22
CA ASP A 77 1.89 -27.69 -1.62
C ASP A 77 2.72 -28.00 -0.38
N LEU A 78 2.27 -27.48 0.77
CA LEU A 78 2.77 -27.85 2.07
C LEU A 78 2.49 -29.34 2.20
N PHE A 79 3.57 -30.12 2.11
CA PHE A 79 3.60 -31.56 2.27
C PHE A 79 2.48 -32.08 3.18
N GLY A 80 1.49 -32.73 2.56
CA GLY A 80 0.67 -33.74 3.23
C GLY A 80 -0.82 -33.45 3.30
N THR A 81 -1.53 -33.50 2.16
CA THR A 81 -2.75 -34.32 2.14
C THR A 81 -2.74 -35.23 0.90
N THR A 82 -2.71 -36.52 1.17
CA THR A 82 -2.83 -37.60 0.20
C THR A 82 -4.16 -37.49 -0.56
N GLY A 83 -4.13 -37.25 -1.87
CA GLY A 83 -5.34 -36.82 -2.60
C GLY A 83 -5.53 -37.29 -4.03
N LYS A 84 -5.16 -38.53 -4.35
CA LYS A 84 -5.65 -39.36 -5.48
C LYS A 84 -5.41 -38.86 -6.93
N LYS A 85 -4.57 -39.64 -7.63
CA LYS A 85 -4.59 -39.82 -9.09
C LYS A 85 -6.01 -40.18 -9.57
N ALA A 86 -6.45 -39.58 -10.68
CA ALA A 86 -7.09 -40.31 -11.77
C ALA A 86 -7.13 -39.46 -13.04
N ARG A 87 -6.22 -39.78 -13.96
CA ARG A 87 -6.32 -39.47 -15.38
C ARG A 87 -7.37 -40.41 -15.97
N LYS A 88 -8.33 -39.91 -16.76
CA LYS A 88 -8.97 -40.73 -17.80
C LYS A 88 -9.35 -39.89 -19.00
N LYS A 89 -8.74 -40.25 -20.12
CA LYS A 89 -9.20 -40.03 -21.48
C LYS A 89 -9.93 -41.31 -21.91
#